data_AF-A0A424YXJ8-F1
#
_entry.id   AF-A0A424YXJ8-F1
#
_cell.length_a   1.000
_cell.length_b   1.000
_cell.length_c   1.000
_cell.angle_alpha   90.00
_cell.angle_beta   90.00
_cell.angle_gamma   90.00
#
_symmetry.space_group_name_H-M   'P 1'
#
loop_
_entity.id
_entity.type
_entity.pdbx_description
1 polymer ?
#
loop_
_entity_poly.entity_id
_entity_poly.type
_entity_poly.pdbx_seq_one_letter_code
_entity_poly.pdbx_strand_id
1 'polypeptide(L)'
;MNGYKHIEESIGRYIGKYYKNVVEVGFGGNITAASIIQNMGGSVLCIDIRSYPFIRTIPSVTDDIADPDLSLYMGSDCIYAIRPGIEMVPHLIAIAKTAGSDLIVYHLGCEVYRDGGAIIDCGVILHRYVTSEREQG
;
A
#
# COMPACT_ATOMS: atom_id res chain seq x y z
N MET A 1 9.59 -2.73 -22.38
CA MET A 1 8.38 -2.89 -21.55
C MET A 1 8.57 -3.80 -20.31
N ASN A 2 9.81 -4.08 -19.87
CA ASN A 2 10.06 -5.05 -18.76
C ASN A 2 10.30 -4.41 -17.38
N GLY A 3 10.41 -3.08 -17.29
CA GLY A 3 10.76 -2.37 -16.05
C GLY A 3 9.59 -2.18 -15.08
N TYR A 4 8.36 -2.09 -15.58
CA TYR A 4 7.17 -1.89 -14.72
C TYR A 4 6.95 -3.09 -13.80
N LYS A 5 6.87 -4.31 -14.37
CA LYS A 5 6.71 -5.55 -13.59
C LYS A 5 7.74 -5.69 -12.47
N HIS A 6 8.98 -5.27 -12.69
CA HIS A 6 10.02 -5.33 -11.67
C HIS A 6 9.71 -4.47 -10.43
N ILE A 7 9.07 -3.31 -10.61
CA ILE A 7 8.70 -2.42 -9.51
C ILE A 7 7.63 -3.11 -8.65
N GLU A 8 6.49 -3.48 -9.24
CA GLU A 8 5.40 -4.10 -8.47
C GLU A 8 5.82 -5.45 -7.87
N GLU A 9 6.72 -6.20 -8.55
CA GLU A 9 7.32 -7.42 -8.02
C GLU A 9 8.21 -7.16 -6.80
N SER A 10 9.08 -6.15 -6.86
CA SER A 10 9.99 -5.80 -5.75
C SER A 10 9.20 -5.36 -4.53
N ILE A 11 8.19 -4.51 -4.74
CA ILE A 11 7.30 -4.02 -3.70
C ILE A 11 6.50 -5.18 -3.10
N GLY A 12 5.84 -5.99 -3.93
CA GLY A 12 5.06 -7.14 -3.47
C GLY A 12 5.90 -8.13 -2.64
N ARG A 13 7.14 -8.42 -3.06
CA ARG A 13 8.07 -9.28 -2.30
C ARG A 13 8.48 -8.65 -0.97
N TYR A 14 8.77 -7.35 -0.95
CA TYR A 14 9.12 -6.66 0.28
C TYR A 14 7.94 -6.70 1.26
N ILE A 15 6.76 -6.25 0.83
CA ILE A 15 5.57 -6.23 1.67
C ILE A 15 5.21 -7.63 2.18
N GLY A 16 5.15 -8.64 1.30
CA GLY A 16 4.78 -10.01 1.67
C GLY A 16 5.80 -10.70 2.59
N LYS A 17 7.03 -10.21 2.65
CA LYS A 17 8.07 -10.71 3.56
C LYS A 17 7.91 -10.14 4.98
N TYR A 18 7.52 -8.87 5.11
CA TYR A 18 7.52 -8.15 6.40
C TYR A 18 6.14 -7.96 7.02
N TYR A 19 5.07 -8.08 6.24
CA TYR A 19 3.69 -7.83 6.69
C TYR A 19 2.77 -9.01 6.31
N LYS A 20 1.66 -9.19 7.04
CA LYS A 20 0.74 -10.30 6.82
C LYS A 20 -0.67 -9.86 6.44
N ASN A 21 -1.20 -8.82 7.05
CA ASN A 21 -2.49 -8.24 6.69
C ASN A 21 -2.26 -6.85 6.12
N VAL A 22 -2.51 -6.64 4.84
CA VAL A 22 -2.17 -5.36 4.19
C VAL A 22 -3.30 -4.79 3.36
N VAL A 23 -3.29 -3.47 3.19
CA VAL A 23 -4.21 -2.75 2.33
C VAL A 23 -3.42 -2.06 1.22
N GLU A 24 -3.77 -2.32 -0.04
CA GLU A 24 -3.24 -1.59 -1.18
C GLU A 24 -4.22 -0.48 -1.56
N VAL A 25 -3.78 0.78 -1.55
CA VAL A 25 -4.63 1.91 -1.92
C VAL A 25 -4.23 2.46 -3.29
N GLY A 26 -5.22 2.72 -4.13
CA GLY A 26 -5.03 3.25 -5.48
C GLY A 26 -4.41 2.22 -6.43
N PHE A 27 -4.75 0.94 -6.27
CA PHE A 27 -4.15 -0.15 -7.04
C PHE A 27 -4.42 -0.06 -8.56
N GLY A 28 -5.43 0.72 -8.97
CA GLY A 28 -5.68 1.05 -10.38
C GLY A 28 -6.00 -0.17 -11.26
N GLY A 29 -6.36 -1.31 -10.66
CA GLY A 29 -6.56 -2.58 -11.35
C GLY A 29 -5.28 -3.42 -11.54
N ASN A 30 -4.11 -2.94 -11.13
CA ASN A 30 -2.87 -3.71 -11.19
C ASN A 30 -2.72 -4.57 -9.93
N ILE A 31 -2.95 -5.87 -10.08
CA ILE A 31 -2.91 -6.82 -8.96
C ILE A 31 -1.54 -7.51 -8.80
N THR A 32 -0.48 -7.02 -9.45
CA THR A 32 0.82 -7.71 -9.46
C THR A 32 1.42 -7.82 -8.06
N ALA A 33 1.51 -6.70 -7.33
CA ALA A 33 2.04 -6.67 -5.97
C ALA A 33 1.15 -7.48 -5.01
N ALA A 34 -0.17 -7.23 -5.04
CA ALA A 34 -1.16 -7.96 -4.26
C ALA A 34 -1.10 -9.48 -4.46
N SER A 35 -0.99 -9.95 -5.70
CA SER A 35 -0.91 -11.39 -6.01
C SER A 35 0.36 -12.03 -5.44
N ILE A 36 1.48 -11.31 -5.45
CA ILE A 36 2.73 -11.79 -4.87
C ILE A 36 2.61 -11.91 -3.36
N ILE A 37 2.04 -10.89 -2.70
CA ILE A 37 1.80 -10.91 -1.24
C ILE A 37 0.91 -12.10 -0.87
N GLN A 38 -0.17 -12.33 -1.63
CA GLN A 38 -1.06 -13.48 -1.41
C GLN A 38 -0.34 -14.83 -1.59
N ASN A 39 0.45 -14.97 -2.65
CA ASN A 39 1.24 -16.18 -2.90
C ASN A 39 2.31 -16.44 -1.82
N MET A 40 2.73 -15.40 -1.10
CA MET A 40 3.63 -15.50 0.06
C MET A 40 2.89 -15.75 1.39
N GLY A 41 1.58 -15.98 1.33
CA GLY A 41 0.72 -16.28 2.48
C GLY A 41 0.23 -15.05 3.25
N GLY A 42 0.29 -13.86 2.65
CA GLY A 42 -0.34 -12.65 3.20
C GLY A 42 -1.80 -12.51 2.78
N SER A 43 -2.57 -11.77 3.56
CA SER A 43 -3.90 -11.25 3.21
C SER A 43 -3.75 -9.83 2.67
N VAL A 44 -4.40 -9.55 1.54
CA VAL A 44 -4.40 -8.23 0.90
C VAL A 44 -5.82 -7.82 0.54
N LEU A 45 -6.18 -6.58 0.89
CA LEU A 45 -7.37 -5.89 0.42
C LEU A 45 -6.95 -4.74 -0.49
N CYS A 46 -7.40 -4.74 -1.74
CA CYS A 46 -7.16 -3.65 -2.67
C CYS A 46 -8.29 -2.62 -2.61
N ILE A 47 -7.96 -1.34 -2.52
CA ILE A 47 -8.89 -0.23 -2.44
C ILE A 47 -8.60 0.76 -3.57
N ASP A 48 -9.65 1.23 -4.23
CA ASP A 48 -9.57 2.28 -5.23
C ASP A 48 -10.89 3.07 -5.28
N ILE A 49 -10.85 4.33 -5.68
CA ILE A 49 -12.06 5.13 -5.90
C ILE A 49 -12.89 4.58 -7.10
N ARG A 50 -12.26 3.81 -7.98
CA ARG A 50 -12.90 3.13 -9.11
C ARG A 50 -13.24 1.68 -8.75
N SER A 51 -14.28 1.16 -9.38
CA SER A 51 -14.66 -0.25 -9.24
C SER A 51 -13.98 -1.12 -10.31
N TYR A 52 -13.53 -2.31 -9.90
CA TYR A 52 -12.86 -3.29 -10.75
C TYR A 52 -13.56 -4.67 -10.71
N PRO A 53 -14.83 -4.78 -11.12
CA PRO A 53 -15.65 -5.98 -10.91
C PRO A 53 -15.18 -7.23 -11.68
N PHE A 54 -14.28 -7.05 -12.64
CA PHE A 54 -13.68 -8.14 -13.42
C PHE A 54 -12.52 -8.83 -12.71
N ILE A 55 -11.96 -8.22 -11.65
CA ILE A 55 -10.91 -8.80 -10.83
C ILE A 55 -11.58 -9.66 -9.76
N ARG A 56 -11.35 -10.97 -9.81
CA ARG A 56 -11.96 -11.95 -8.89
C ARG A 56 -10.95 -12.69 -8.01
N THR A 57 -9.66 -12.59 -8.34
CA THR A 57 -8.59 -13.31 -7.66
C THR A 57 -8.09 -12.61 -6.41
N ILE A 58 -8.27 -11.29 -6.33
CA ILE A 58 -7.83 -10.46 -5.20
C ILE A 58 -9.05 -9.70 -4.66
N PRO A 59 -9.30 -9.71 -3.34
CA PRO A 59 -10.34 -8.90 -2.73
C PRO A 59 -10.14 -7.41 -3.05
N SER A 60 -11.19 -6.76 -3.57
CA SER A 60 -11.15 -5.33 -3.86
C SER A 60 -12.44 -4.64 -3.44
N VAL A 61 -12.33 -3.44 -2.86
CA VAL A 61 -13.44 -2.59 -2.43
C VAL A 61 -13.29 -1.19 -3.02
N THR A 62 -14.43 -0.56 -3.32
CA THR A 62 -14.45 0.85 -3.74
C THR A 62 -14.62 1.74 -2.51
N ASP A 63 -13.67 2.64 -2.28
CA ASP A 63 -13.65 3.57 -1.14
C ASP A 63 -12.91 4.86 -1.54
N ASP A 64 -13.31 5.99 -0.94
CA ASP A 64 -12.67 7.30 -1.17
C ASP A 64 -11.80 7.65 0.04
N ILE A 65 -10.49 7.70 -0.13
CA ILE A 65 -9.57 8.05 0.96
C ILE A 65 -9.72 9.48 1.49
N ALA A 66 -10.41 10.36 0.77
CA ALA A 66 -10.76 11.69 1.28
C ALA A 66 -11.87 11.64 2.33
N ASP A 67 -12.74 10.62 2.28
CA ASP A 67 -13.81 10.33 3.23
C ASP A 67 -13.92 8.80 3.46
N PRO A 68 -12.92 8.18 4.12
CA PRO A 68 -12.75 6.74 4.10
C PRO A 68 -13.68 6.01 5.08
N ASP A 69 -14.16 4.84 4.70
CA ASP A 69 -14.64 3.86 5.66
C ASP A 69 -13.45 3.23 6.40
N LEU A 70 -13.14 3.80 7.57
CA LEU A 70 -12.01 3.36 8.40
C LEU A 70 -12.07 1.86 8.75
N SER A 71 -13.25 1.24 8.79
CA SER A 71 -13.38 -0.19 9.09
C SER A 71 -12.63 -1.09 8.11
N LEU A 72 -12.39 -0.62 6.88
CA LEU A 72 -11.64 -1.32 5.84
C LEU A 72 -10.13 -1.37 6.12
N TYR A 73 -9.62 -0.43 6.92
CA TYR A 73 -8.19 -0.25 7.19
C TYR A 73 -7.78 -0.78 8.57
N MET A 74 -8.73 -0.85 9.50
CA MET A 74 -8.50 -1.32 10.87
C MET A 74 -7.95 -2.75 10.90
N GLY A 75 -6.93 -2.98 11.75
CA GLY A 75 -6.31 -4.30 11.91
C GLY A 75 -5.34 -4.69 10.81
N SER A 76 -5.12 -3.82 9.81
CA SER A 76 -4.04 -4.02 8.84
C SER A 76 -2.68 -3.71 9.46
N ASP A 77 -1.67 -4.47 9.07
CA ASP A 77 -0.29 -4.26 9.47
C ASP A 77 0.38 -3.14 8.70
N CYS A 78 0.04 -3.02 7.41
CA CYS A 78 0.59 -2.02 6.52
C CYS A 78 -0.47 -1.58 5.53
N ILE A 79 -0.54 -0.28 5.33
CA ILE A 79 -1.18 0.35 4.19
C ILE A 79 -0.06 0.69 3.21
N TYR A 80 -0.21 0.32 1.94
CA TYR A 80 0.75 0.66 0.91
C TYR A 80 0.10 1.23 -0.34
N ALA A 81 0.83 2.10 -1.04
CA ALA A 81 0.38 2.71 -2.29
C ALA A 81 1.53 2.77 -3.31
N ILE A 82 1.22 2.42 -4.56
CA ILE A 82 2.18 2.41 -5.67
C ILE A 82 1.83 3.55 -6.62
N ARG A 83 2.69 4.58 -6.63
CA ARG A 83 2.55 5.83 -7.39
C ARG A 83 1.22 6.56 -7.12
N PRO A 84 0.85 6.81 -5.85
CA PRO A 84 -0.28 7.68 -5.57
C PRO A 84 0.01 9.12 -6.04
N GLY A 85 -1.04 9.90 -6.31
CA GLY A 85 -0.90 11.35 -6.42
C GLY A 85 -0.37 11.94 -5.11
N ILE A 86 0.46 12.98 -5.18
CA ILE A 86 1.08 13.58 -3.99
C ILE A 86 0.04 14.13 -3.01
N GLU A 87 -1.11 14.57 -3.53
CA GLU A 87 -2.28 15.03 -2.78
C GLU A 87 -2.97 13.92 -1.97
N MET A 88 -2.77 12.64 -2.34
CA MET A 88 -3.32 11.49 -1.62
C MET A 88 -2.53 11.19 -0.35
N VAL A 89 -1.23 11.51 -0.32
CA VAL A 89 -0.31 11.11 0.77
C VAL A 89 -0.74 11.63 2.15
N PRO A 90 -1.22 12.89 2.33
CA PRO A 90 -1.77 13.35 3.61
C PRO A 90 -2.93 12.48 4.13
N HIS A 91 -3.83 12.07 3.24
CA HIS A 91 -4.98 11.22 3.58
C HIS A 91 -4.51 9.82 4.01
N LEU A 92 -3.59 9.23 3.25
CA LEU A 92 -2.98 7.95 3.60
C LEU A 92 -2.30 8.00 4.97
N ILE A 93 -1.58 9.09 5.29
CA ILE A 93 -0.96 9.28 6.61
C ILE A 93 -2.01 9.32 7.72
N ALA A 94 -3.11 10.05 7.52
CA ALA A 94 -4.19 10.15 8.50
C ALA A 94 -4.86 8.79 8.74
N ILE A 95 -5.16 8.05 7.67
CA ILE A 95 -5.75 6.71 7.74
C ILE A 95 -4.81 5.75 8.47
N ALA A 96 -3.53 5.68 8.08
CA ALA A 96 -2.56 4.78 8.68
C ALA A 96 -2.35 5.04 10.18
N LYS A 97 -2.29 6.31 10.58
CA LYS A 97 -2.22 6.69 12.01
C LYS A 97 -3.45 6.25 12.78
N THR A 98 -4.64 6.39 12.18
CA THR A 98 -5.90 6.02 12.82
C THR A 98 -6.05 4.51 12.93
N ALA A 99 -5.62 3.78 11.90
CA ALA A 99 -5.66 2.32 11.83
C ALA A 99 -4.58 1.64 12.69
N GLY A 100 -3.56 2.39 13.14
CA GLY A 100 -2.40 1.83 13.82
C GLY A 100 -1.53 0.98 12.89
N SER A 101 -1.44 1.37 11.61
CA SER A 101 -0.75 0.63 10.56
C SER A 101 0.49 1.37 10.08
N ASP A 102 1.48 0.63 9.57
CA ASP A 102 2.58 1.24 8.82
C ASP A 102 2.05 1.86 7.51
N LEU A 103 2.68 2.93 7.03
CA LEU A 103 2.41 3.49 5.71
C LEU A 103 3.66 3.45 4.84
N ILE A 104 3.60 2.71 3.74
CA ILE A 104 4.67 2.58 2.75
C ILE A 104 4.20 3.10 1.40
N VAL A 105 4.96 4.00 0.79
CA VAL A 105 4.62 4.59 -0.50
C VAL A 105 5.80 4.47 -1.46
N TYR A 106 5.51 4.03 -2.68
CA TYR A 106 6.42 4.17 -3.81
C TYR A 106 5.98 5.37 -4.65
N HIS A 107 6.78 6.43 -4.77
CA HIS A 107 6.41 7.63 -5.55
C HIS A 107 6.71 7.49 -7.04
N LEU A 108 6.02 8.29 -7.85
CA LEU A 108 6.39 8.49 -9.24
C LEU A 108 7.52 9.53 -9.32
N GLY A 109 8.72 9.11 -9.73
CA GLY A 109 9.86 10.03 -9.88
C GLY A 109 10.32 10.64 -8.56
N CYS A 110 10.52 11.95 -8.52
CA CYS A 110 11.06 12.69 -7.36
C CYS A 110 9.96 13.38 -6.53
N GLU A 111 8.69 13.09 -6.79
CA GLU A 111 7.55 13.75 -6.13
C GLU A 111 7.28 13.15 -4.75
N VAL A 112 8.12 13.51 -3.80
CA VAL A 112 8.03 13.05 -2.41
C VAL A 112 7.23 14.08 -1.59
N TYR A 113 6.30 13.61 -0.76
CA TYR A 113 5.57 14.46 0.16
C TYR A 113 6.44 14.80 1.38
N ARG A 114 6.61 16.10 1.68
CA ARG A 114 7.48 16.60 2.77
C ARG A 114 8.92 16.06 2.66
N ASP A 115 9.44 15.46 3.72
CA ASP A 115 10.78 14.87 3.80
C ASP A 115 10.82 13.42 3.31
N GLY A 116 9.68 12.83 2.97
CA GLY A 116 9.58 11.46 2.50
C GLY A 116 9.65 10.38 3.57
N GLY A 117 9.67 10.75 4.85
CA GLY A 117 9.81 9.77 5.93
C GLY A 117 11.08 8.92 5.81
N ALA A 118 11.02 7.68 6.31
CA ALA A 118 12.16 6.78 6.28
C ALA A 118 12.31 6.08 4.92
N ILE A 119 13.54 6.03 4.41
CA ILE A 119 13.86 5.34 3.15
C ILE A 119 14.02 3.83 3.40
N ILE A 120 13.40 3.05 2.53
CA ILE A 120 13.56 1.60 2.43
C ILE A 120 14.05 1.28 1.01
N ASP A 121 15.21 0.64 0.89
CA ASP A 121 15.71 0.13 -0.38
C ASP A 121 15.43 -1.37 -0.48
N CYS A 122 14.55 -1.75 -1.41
CA CYS A 122 14.24 -3.15 -1.72
C CYS A 122 14.49 -3.48 -3.20
N GLY A 123 15.44 -2.80 -3.84
CA GLY A 123 15.63 -2.79 -5.30
C GLY A 123 14.82 -1.69 -6.00
N VAL A 124 13.90 -1.06 -5.26
CA VAL A 124 13.29 0.23 -5.55
C VAL A 124 13.25 1.04 -4.25
N ILE A 125 13.19 2.37 -4.36
CA ILE A 125 13.13 3.26 -3.19
C ILE A 125 11.69 3.42 -2.73
N LEU A 126 11.42 2.90 -1.54
CA LEU A 126 10.17 3.04 -0.81
C LEU A 126 10.31 4.10 0.28
N HIS A 127 9.21 4.78 0.56
CA HIS A 127 9.10 5.82 1.58
C HIS A 127 8.12 5.38 2.66
N ARG A 128 8.61 5.23 3.88
CA ARG A 128 7.77 4.91 5.04
C ARG A 128 7.44 6.18 5.81
N TYR A 129 6.17 6.57 5.77
CA TYR A 129 5.66 7.79 6.40
C TYR A 129 5.11 7.58 7.81
N VAL A 130 4.61 6.38 8.09
CA VAL A 130 4.06 6.01 9.39
C VAL A 130 4.69 4.69 9.81
N THR A 131 5.10 4.62 11.07
CA THR A 131 5.45 3.38 11.74
C THR A 131 4.45 3.20 12.86
N SER A 132 3.75 2.08 12.84
CA SER A 132 2.89 1.64 13.92
C SER A 132 3.74 1.35 15.14
N GLU A 133 3.34 1.88 16.31
CA GLU A 133 3.91 1.47 17.59
C GLU A 133 3.39 0.07 17.90
N ARG A 134 3.97 -0.94 17.23
CA ARG A 134 3.83 -2.31 17.67
C ARG A 134 4.70 -2.44 18.90
N GLU A 135 4.06 -2.42 20.08
CA GLU A 135 4.69 -2.92 21.29
C GLU A 135 5.32 -4.27 20.94
N GLN A 136 6.63 -4.36 21.15
CA GLN A 136 7.34 -5.62 21.12
C GLN A 136 6.79 -6.45 22.29
N GLY A 137 5.71 -7.18 22.03
CA GLY A 137 5.18 -8.24 22.88
C GLY A 137 6.03 -9.49 22.77
#